data_AF-A0A4Z2BV90-F1
#
_entry.id   AF-A0A4Z2BV90-F1
#
_cell.length_a   1.000
_cell.length_b   1.000
_cell.length_c   1.000
_cell.angle_alpha   90.00
_cell.angle_beta   90.00
_cell.angle_gamma   90.00
#
_symmetry.space_group_name_H-M   'P 1'
#
loop_
_entity.id
_entity.type
_entity.pdbx_description
1 polymer ?
#
loop_
_entity_poly.entity_id
_entity_poly.type
_entity_poly.pdbx_seq_one_letter_code
_entity_poly.pdbx_strand_id
1 'polypeptide(L)'
;MPLVNNKVGDEGSAGAVADGKALVDSLMRVVACYRQLASCVGGCTDSLKLWEELRQTRGKAQDLASATCRHLTAHLRDRSLPQEDRKEMELLWVAFSCSLELLHVDMCKVFNMGDVFSLANTQNLVKTGLQGGGSEVAARALSLPDLNQAQEPHPPRWSGQGRTRHHGAGDRPHLPDDR
;
A
#
# COMPACT_ATOMS: atom_id res chain seq x y z
N MET A 1 12.02 -34.31 53.46
CA MET A 1 10.89 -33.63 52.79
C MET A 1 11.46 -32.47 51.99
N PRO A 2 11.61 -32.54 50.65
CA PRO A 2 12.01 -31.38 49.87
C PRO A 2 10.79 -30.50 49.59
N LEU A 3 10.92 -29.21 49.85
CA LEU A 3 9.90 -28.21 49.53
C LEU A 3 9.97 -27.93 48.03
N VAL A 4 8.91 -28.28 47.33
CA VAL A 4 8.76 -28.03 45.89
C VAL A 4 8.30 -26.58 45.74
N ASN A 5 9.22 -25.71 45.31
CA ASN A 5 8.92 -24.31 45.01
C ASN A 5 8.23 -24.23 43.64
N ASN A 6 6.90 -24.20 43.63
CA ASN A 6 6.12 -24.00 42.42
C ASN A 6 6.09 -22.49 42.09
N LYS A 7 6.97 -22.05 41.19
CA LYS A 7 6.93 -20.71 40.60
C LYS A 7 5.83 -20.69 39.54
N VAL A 8 4.59 -20.50 39.99
CA VAL A 8 3.45 -20.14 39.13
C VAL A 8 3.39 -18.62 39.12
N GLY A 9 3.82 -18.02 38.03
CA GLY A 9 3.68 -16.59 37.83
C GLY A 9 4.14 -16.19 36.44
N ASP A 10 3.23 -15.55 35.71
CA ASP A 10 3.52 -14.55 34.67
C ASP A 10 3.26 -14.91 33.18
N GLU A 11 2.79 -16.12 32.84
CA GLU A 11 2.53 -16.41 31.40
C GLU A 11 1.23 -15.78 30.86
N GLY A 12 0.24 -15.53 31.72
CA GLY A 12 -1.06 -15.00 31.30
C GLY A 12 -1.03 -13.52 30.88
N SER A 13 -0.12 -12.73 31.47
CA SER A 13 -0.02 -11.28 31.21
C SER A 13 0.79 -11.00 29.94
N ALA A 14 1.90 -11.71 29.77
CA ALA A 14 2.73 -11.65 28.56
C ALA A 14 1.93 -11.98 27.29
N GLY A 15 1.01 -12.95 27.36
CA GLY A 15 0.11 -13.30 26.25
C GLY A 15 -0.83 -12.15 25.87
N ALA A 16 -1.41 -11.46 26.86
CA ALA A 16 -2.34 -10.36 26.62
C ALA A 16 -1.67 -9.16 25.94
N VAL A 17 -0.43 -8.85 26.32
CA VAL A 17 0.35 -7.77 25.69
C VAL A 17 0.71 -8.13 24.26
N ALA A 18 1.15 -9.38 24.01
CA ALA A 18 1.46 -9.86 22.67
C ALA A 18 0.23 -9.82 21.74
N ASP A 19 -0.94 -10.25 22.22
CA ASP A 19 -2.20 -10.18 21.49
C ASP A 19 -2.59 -8.73 21.17
N GLY A 20 -2.44 -7.83 22.15
CA GLY A 20 -2.69 -6.40 21.97
C GLY A 20 -1.80 -5.80 20.89
N LYS A 21 -0.51 -6.15 20.91
CA LYS A 21 0.45 -5.73 19.88
C LYS A 21 0.08 -6.23 18.50
N ALA A 22 -0.28 -7.51 18.36
CA ALA A 22 -0.71 -8.08 17.09
C ALA A 22 -1.96 -7.39 16.53
N LEU A 23 -2.93 -7.04 17.39
CA LEU A 23 -4.12 -6.28 17.02
C LEU A 23 -3.77 -4.87 16.53
N VAL A 24 -2.92 -4.15 17.26
CA VAL A 24 -2.46 -2.80 16.87
C VAL A 24 -1.68 -2.85 15.55
N ASP A 25 -0.76 -3.79 15.39
CA ASP A 25 0.02 -3.96 14.15
C ASP A 25 -0.88 -4.31 12.95
N SER A 26 -1.90 -5.14 13.17
CA SER A 26 -2.91 -5.43 12.15
C SER A 26 -3.69 -4.18 11.75
N LEU A 27 -4.16 -3.39 12.72
CA LEU A 27 -4.85 -2.14 12.45
C LEU A 27 -3.95 -1.16 11.69
N MET A 28 -2.70 -0.96 12.13
CA MET A 28 -1.75 -0.06 11.48
C MET A 28 -1.50 -0.44 10.02
N ARG A 29 -1.40 -1.74 9.70
CA ARG A 29 -1.27 -2.20 8.31
C ARG A 29 -2.51 -1.85 7.48
N VAL A 30 -3.71 -2.02 8.04
CA VAL A 30 -4.96 -1.65 7.35
C VAL A 30 -5.07 -0.14 7.17
N VAL A 31 -4.67 0.67 8.15
CA VAL A 31 -4.63 2.14 8.04
C VAL A 31 -3.63 2.57 6.96
N ALA A 32 -2.44 1.97 6.91
CA ALA A 32 -1.46 2.24 5.87
C ALA A 32 -1.99 1.87 4.47
N CYS A 33 -2.69 0.74 4.34
CA CYS A 33 -3.36 0.34 3.11
C CYS A 33 -4.45 1.35 2.70
N TYR A 34 -5.29 1.78 3.65
CA TYR A 34 -6.31 2.80 3.40
C TYR A 34 -5.69 4.09 2.88
N ARG A 35 -4.61 4.57 3.51
CA ARG A 35 -3.88 5.78 3.07
C ARG A 35 -3.36 5.66 1.64
N GLN A 36 -2.83 4.49 1.29
CA GLN A 36 -2.34 4.25 -0.06
C GLN A 36 -3.47 4.33 -1.08
N LEU A 37 -4.61 3.69 -0.81
CA LEU A 37 -5.79 3.79 -1.67
C LEU A 37 -6.31 5.24 -1.75
N ALA A 38 -6.35 5.94 -0.62
CA ALA A 38 -6.77 7.34 -0.51
C ALA A 38 -5.84 8.31 -1.27
N SER A 39 -4.60 7.91 -1.56
CA SER A 39 -3.69 8.69 -2.40
C SER A 39 -4.04 8.66 -3.89
N CYS A 40 -4.74 7.60 -4.33
CA CYS A 40 -5.13 7.40 -5.73
C CYS A 40 -6.45 8.12 -6.10
N VAL A 41 -7.25 8.52 -5.12
CA VAL A 41 -8.53 9.21 -5.33
C VAL A 41 -8.31 10.57 -5.98
N GLY A 42 -9.12 10.91 -6.99
CA GLY A 42 -8.96 12.12 -7.81
C GLY A 42 -7.80 12.07 -8.81
N GLY A 43 -7.05 10.95 -8.87
CA GLY A 43 -5.94 10.74 -9.79
C GLY A 43 -6.32 9.95 -11.04
N CYS A 44 -5.32 9.58 -11.85
CA CYS A 44 -5.52 8.81 -13.09
C CYS A 44 -5.87 7.32 -12.86
N THR A 45 -5.75 6.84 -11.63
CA THR A 45 -6.12 5.48 -11.20
C THR A 45 -7.47 5.45 -10.46
N ASP A 46 -8.15 6.59 -10.34
CA ASP A 46 -9.45 6.67 -9.69
C ASP A 46 -10.51 5.90 -10.49
N SER A 47 -11.29 5.08 -9.78
CA SER A 47 -12.25 4.16 -10.39
C SER A 47 -13.25 3.67 -9.36
N LEU A 48 -14.44 3.26 -9.79
CA LEU A 48 -15.44 2.67 -8.89
C LEU A 48 -14.89 1.47 -8.09
N LYS A 49 -13.94 0.71 -8.67
CA LYS A 49 -13.24 -0.37 -7.98
C LYS A 49 -12.41 0.14 -6.80
N LEU A 50 -11.65 1.23 -6.99
CA LEU A 50 -10.89 1.88 -5.91
C LEU A 50 -11.81 2.33 -4.76
N TRP A 51 -12.96 2.93 -5.09
CA TRP A 51 -13.94 3.36 -4.10
C TRP A 51 -14.54 2.20 -3.30
N GLU A 52 -14.79 1.06 -3.96
CA GLU A 52 -15.24 -0.16 -3.28
C GLU A 52 -14.14 -0.74 -2.38
N GLU A 53 -12.89 -0.78 -2.85
CA GLU A 53 -11.74 -1.21 -2.03
C GLU A 53 -11.55 -0.31 -0.80
N LEU A 54 -11.70 1.01 -0.94
CA LEU A 54 -11.70 1.96 0.18
C LEU A 54 -12.82 1.67 1.18
N ARG A 55 -14.04 1.40 0.70
CA ARG A 55 -15.19 1.05 1.55
C ARG A 55 -14.93 -0.24 2.32
N GLN A 56 -14.42 -1.28 1.66
CA GLN A 56 -14.10 -2.56 2.30
C GLN A 56 -12.97 -2.41 3.32
N THR A 57 -11.92 -1.67 2.97
CA THR A 57 -10.78 -1.41 3.87
C THR A 57 -11.21 -0.63 5.10
N ARG A 58 -12.12 0.35 4.96
CA ARG A 58 -12.74 1.05 6.11
C ARG A 58 -13.51 0.09 7.02
N GLY A 59 -14.30 -0.82 6.45
CA GLY A 59 -15.04 -1.82 7.24
C GLY A 59 -14.09 -2.67 8.08
N LYS A 60 -13.04 -3.22 7.46
CA LYS A 60 -12.00 -3.99 8.16
C LYS A 60 -11.30 -3.18 9.25
N ALA A 61 -11.00 -1.90 8.99
CA ALA A 61 -10.39 -1.02 9.98
C ALA A 61 -11.32 -0.80 11.19
N GLN A 62 -12.62 -0.63 10.96
CA GLN A 62 -13.62 -0.47 12.01
C GLN A 62 -13.75 -1.73 12.89
N ASP A 63 -13.75 -2.91 12.27
CA ASP A 63 -13.82 -4.19 12.99
C ASP A 63 -12.57 -4.40 13.86
N LEU A 64 -11.39 -4.17 13.30
CA LEU A 64 -10.11 -4.24 14.03
C LEU A 64 -10.05 -3.19 15.14
N ALA A 65 -10.49 -1.96 14.89
CA ALA A 65 -10.51 -0.91 15.90
C ALA A 65 -11.42 -1.28 17.07
N SER A 66 -12.58 -1.87 16.79
CA SER A 66 -13.53 -2.33 17.80
C SER A 66 -12.99 -3.52 18.62
N ALA A 67 -12.27 -4.45 17.99
CA ALA A 67 -11.59 -5.54 18.69
C ALA A 67 -10.44 -5.02 19.57
N THR A 68 -9.59 -4.16 19.01
CA THR A 68 -8.43 -3.57 19.70
C THR A 68 -8.87 -2.72 20.90
N CYS A 69 -9.87 -1.86 20.71
CA CYS A 69 -10.41 -1.02 21.78
C CYS A 69 -10.93 -1.86 22.96
N ARG A 70 -11.70 -2.93 22.67
CA ARG A 70 -12.20 -3.85 23.71
C ARG A 70 -11.07 -4.53 24.46
N HIS A 71 -10.07 -5.06 23.74
CA HIS A 71 -8.90 -5.72 24.31
C HIS A 71 -8.13 -4.79 25.25
N LEU A 72 -7.68 -3.64 24.74
CA LEU A 72 -6.88 -2.69 25.51
C LEU A 72 -7.67 -2.13 26.70
N THR A 73 -8.96 -1.81 26.52
CA THR A 73 -9.79 -1.28 27.60
C THR A 73 -10.01 -2.31 28.72
N ALA A 74 -10.18 -3.60 28.38
CA ALA A 74 -10.35 -4.65 29.37
C ALA A 74 -9.11 -4.77 30.26
N HIS A 75 -7.91 -4.78 29.66
CA HIS A 75 -6.66 -4.93 30.40
C HIS A 75 -6.21 -3.66 31.13
N LEU A 76 -6.39 -2.47 30.56
CA LEU A 76 -6.03 -1.20 31.23
C LEU A 76 -6.92 -0.87 32.43
N ARG A 77 -8.15 -1.39 32.46
CA ARG A 77 -9.05 -1.27 33.61
C ARG A 77 -8.70 -2.22 34.74
N ASP A 78 -8.02 -3.33 34.43
CA ASP A 78 -7.57 -4.27 35.44
C ASP A 78 -6.47 -3.64 36.31
N ARG A 79 -6.75 -3.56 37.62
CA ARG A 79 -5.80 -3.01 38.61
C ARG A 79 -4.76 -4.04 39.05
N SER A 80 -4.95 -5.31 38.72
CA SER A 80 -4.04 -6.40 39.04
C SER A 80 -2.94 -6.60 37.98
N LEU A 81 -3.04 -5.90 36.84
CA LEU A 81 -2.03 -5.97 35.78
C LEU A 81 -0.65 -5.51 36.30
N PRO A 82 0.42 -6.28 36.07
CA PRO A 82 1.79 -5.88 36.42
C PRO A 82 2.16 -4.51 35.84
N GLN A 83 2.99 -3.76 36.55
CA GLN A 83 3.33 -2.38 36.16
C GLN A 83 4.05 -2.30 34.81
N GLU A 84 4.91 -3.26 34.48
CA GLU A 84 5.61 -3.28 33.19
C GLU A 84 4.65 -3.56 32.03
N ASP A 85 3.81 -4.59 32.15
CA ASP A 85 2.80 -4.91 31.14
C ASP A 85 1.77 -3.80 30.98
N ARG A 86 1.43 -3.12 32.08
CA ARG A 86 0.57 -1.93 32.04
C ARG A 86 1.18 -0.82 31.20
N LYS A 87 2.47 -0.50 31.39
CA LYS A 87 3.16 0.51 30.58
C LYS A 87 3.15 0.12 29.11
N GLU A 88 3.42 -1.15 28.78
CA GLU A 88 3.39 -1.60 27.40
C GLU A 88 1.99 -1.51 26.79
N MET A 89 0.95 -1.87 27.55
CA MET A 89 -0.45 -1.72 27.15
C MET A 89 -0.85 -0.24 26.95
N GLU A 90 -0.34 0.68 27.79
CA GLU A 90 -0.53 2.13 27.64
C GLU A 90 0.16 2.66 26.37
N LEU A 91 1.35 2.17 26.03
CA LEU A 91 2.02 2.50 24.77
C LEU A 91 1.23 2.00 23.56
N LEU A 92 0.70 0.77 23.62
CA LEU A 92 -0.19 0.23 22.60
C LEU A 92 -1.47 1.08 22.44
N TRP A 93 -2.02 1.61 23.54
CA TRP A 93 -3.16 2.53 23.49
C TRP A 93 -2.84 3.83 22.77
N VAL A 94 -1.65 4.40 23.00
CA VAL A 94 -1.19 5.59 22.27
C VAL A 94 -1.07 5.29 20.78
N ALA A 95 -0.38 4.20 20.41
CA ALA A 95 -0.23 3.79 19.02
C ALA A 95 -1.59 3.54 18.33
N PHE A 96 -2.50 2.86 19.02
CA PHE A 96 -3.88 2.66 18.60
C PHE A 96 -4.59 4.00 18.34
N SER A 97 -4.54 4.92 19.30
CA SER A 97 -5.20 6.23 19.19
C SER A 97 -4.64 7.05 18.02
N CYS A 98 -3.31 7.09 17.86
CA CYS A 98 -2.66 7.75 16.72
C CYS A 98 -3.07 7.12 15.38
N SER A 99 -3.22 5.80 15.31
CA SER A 99 -3.65 5.13 14.07
C SER A 99 -5.09 5.51 13.68
N LEU A 100 -5.98 5.72 14.65
CA LEU A 100 -7.35 6.18 14.39
C LEU A 100 -7.40 7.62 13.91
N GLU A 101 -6.55 8.48 14.46
CA GLU A 101 -6.44 9.87 14.00
C GLU A 101 -5.97 9.94 12.54
N LEU A 102 -4.93 9.18 12.19
CA LEU A 102 -4.46 9.08 10.80
C LEU A 102 -5.55 8.57 9.86
N LEU A 103 -6.24 7.50 10.26
CA LEU A 103 -7.33 6.93 9.49
C LEU A 103 -8.46 7.95 9.26
N HIS A 104 -8.82 8.72 10.30
CA HIS A 104 -9.85 9.74 10.22
C HIS A 104 -9.48 10.86 9.25
N VAL A 105 -8.23 11.35 9.31
CA VAL A 105 -7.72 12.37 8.36
C VAL A 105 -7.83 11.89 6.92
N ASP A 106 -7.43 10.64 6.64
CA ASP A 106 -7.53 10.06 5.30
C ASP A 106 -8.99 9.88 4.87
N MET A 107 -9.91 9.50 5.77
CA MET A 107 -11.34 9.41 5.46
C MET A 107 -11.95 10.76 5.11
N CYS A 108 -11.62 11.82 5.86
CA CYS A 108 -12.07 13.17 5.54
C CYS A 108 -11.56 13.62 4.16
N LYS A 109 -10.29 13.33 3.85
CA LYS A 109 -9.73 13.60 2.52
C LYS A 109 -10.51 12.89 1.42
N VAL A 110 -10.74 11.58 1.56
CA VAL A 110 -11.49 10.78 0.57
C VAL A 110 -12.91 11.31 0.40
N PHE A 111 -13.59 11.64 1.49
CA PHE A 111 -14.95 12.21 1.44
C PHE A 111 -14.99 13.53 0.67
N ASN A 112 -14.08 14.46 0.98
CA ASN A 112 -13.99 15.75 0.29
C ASN A 112 -13.68 15.57 -1.21
N MET A 113 -12.85 14.60 -1.58
CA MET A 113 -12.56 14.31 -2.99
C MET A 113 -13.77 13.75 -3.75
N GLY A 114 -14.62 12.95 -3.08
CA GLY A 114 -15.85 12.42 -3.69
C GLY A 114 -16.88 13.51 -3.99
N ASP A 115 -16.89 14.58 -3.20
CA ASP A 115 -17.74 15.76 -3.43
C ASP A 115 -17.26 16.59 -4.64
N VAL A 116 -15.94 16.73 -4.81
CA VAL A 116 -15.33 17.49 -5.91
C VAL A 116 -15.31 16.71 -7.23
N PHE A 117 -15.04 15.40 -7.20
CA PHE A 117 -14.88 14.53 -8.37
C PHE A 117 -15.96 13.45 -8.38
N SER A 118 -17.14 13.80 -8.91
CA SER A 118 -18.23 12.84 -9.02
C SER A 118 -18.02 11.90 -10.20
N LEU A 119 -17.64 10.64 -9.94
CA LEU A 119 -17.55 9.58 -10.96
C LEU A 119 -18.88 9.32 -11.68
N ALA A 120 -20.01 9.71 -11.08
CA ALA A 120 -21.33 9.65 -11.71
C ALA A 120 -21.51 10.68 -12.83
N ASN A 121 -20.74 11.78 -12.82
CA ASN A 121 -20.80 12.83 -13.82
C ASN A 121 -19.47 12.93 -14.59
N THR A 122 -19.31 12.06 -15.59
CA THR A 122 -18.11 12.04 -16.44
C THR A 122 -18.00 13.23 -17.40
N GLN A 123 -19.00 14.13 -17.44
CA GLN A 123 -19.00 15.28 -18.36
C GLN A 123 -17.89 16.28 -18.05
N ASN A 124 -17.43 16.34 -16.80
CA ASN A 124 -16.35 17.24 -16.37
C ASN A 124 -14.96 16.58 -16.36
N LEU A 125 -14.87 15.28 -16.72
CA LEU A 125 -13.59 14.56 -16.74
C LEU A 125 -12.86 14.83 -18.06
N VAL A 126 -11.68 15.44 -17.96
CA VAL A 126 -10.80 15.64 -19.11
C VAL A 126 -10.23 14.28 -19.54
N LYS A 127 -10.68 13.77 -20.68
CA LYS A 127 -10.14 12.54 -21.28
C LYS A 127 -8.78 12.84 -21.91
N THR A 128 -7.71 12.72 -21.13
CA THR A 128 -6.33 12.96 -21.58
C THR A 128 -5.76 11.83 -22.44
N GLY A 129 -6.50 10.74 -22.65
CA GLY A 129 -6.04 9.56 -23.39
C GLY A 129 -5.01 8.69 -22.64
N LEU A 130 -4.53 9.14 -21.48
CA LEU A 130 -3.71 8.33 -20.57
C LEU A 130 -4.63 7.49 -19.66
N GLN A 131 -4.74 6.20 -19.95
CA GLN A 131 -5.29 5.23 -19.00
C GLN A 131 -4.13 4.80 -18.08
N GLY A 132 -4.19 5.16 -16.80
CA GLY A 132 -3.12 4.91 -15.83
C GLY A 132 -2.82 3.42 -15.68
N GLY A 133 -1.77 2.93 -16.34
CA GLY A 133 -1.20 1.59 -16.19
C GLY A 133 -0.42 1.39 -14.88
N GLY A 134 -0.90 1.93 -13.75
CA GLY A 134 -0.25 1.76 -12.44
C GLY A 134 -0.16 0.28 -12.03
N SER A 135 -1.05 -0.57 -12.56
CA SER A 135 -1.03 -2.02 -12.40
C SER A 135 0.28 -2.66 -12.89
N GLU A 136 0.86 -2.15 -13.98
CA GLU A 136 2.09 -2.72 -14.56
C GLU A 136 3.33 -2.34 -13.74
N VAL A 137 3.37 -1.12 -13.18
CA VAL A 137 4.45 -0.65 -12.31
C VAL A 137 4.41 -1.36 -10.95
N ALA A 138 3.21 -1.55 -10.37
CA ALA A 138 3.01 -2.32 -9.14
C ALA A 138 3.37 -3.80 -9.34
N ALA A 139 2.96 -4.43 -10.45
CA ALA A 139 3.33 -5.80 -10.77
C ALA A 139 4.86 -5.98 -10.89
N ARG A 140 5.56 -5.01 -11.50
CA ARG A 140 7.04 -5.04 -11.60
C ARG A 140 7.71 -4.88 -10.24
N ALA A 141 7.23 -3.98 -9.37
CA ALA A 141 7.77 -3.82 -8.01
C ALA A 141 7.59 -5.07 -7.14
N LEU A 142 6.46 -5.78 -7.32
CA LEU A 142 6.18 -7.05 -6.62
C LEU A 142 6.91 -8.27 -7.22
N SER A 143 7.53 -8.13 -8.40
CA SER A 143 8.23 -9.20 -9.10
C SER A 143 9.76 -9.11 -9.04
N LEU A 144 10.32 -8.11 -8.33
CA LEU A 144 11.76 -8.00 -8.15
C LEU A 144 12.21 -8.90 -7.00
N PRO A 145 13.19 -9.80 -7.22
CA PRO A 145 13.90 -10.45 -6.13
C PRO A 145 14.64 -9.42 -5.27
N ASP A 146 14.81 -9.76 -3.99
CA ASP A 146 15.49 -8.97 -2.97
C ASP A 146 16.85 -8.42 -3.47
N LEU A 147 17.04 -7.10 -3.42
CA LEU A 147 18.22 -6.38 -3.96
C LEU A 147 19.51 -6.58 -3.13
N ASN A 148 19.52 -7.51 -2.18
CA ASN A 148 20.70 -7.85 -1.40
C ASN A 148 21.68 -8.81 -2.11
N GLN A 149 21.45 -9.15 -3.38
CA GLN A 149 22.46 -9.82 -4.20
C GLN A 149 23.13 -8.82 -5.14
N ALA A 150 24.28 -8.32 -4.69
CA ALA A 150 25.20 -7.53 -5.51
C ALA A 150 25.61 -8.32 -6.75
N GLN A 151 25.32 -7.78 -7.94
CA GLN A 151 25.83 -8.30 -9.20
C GLN A 151 26.55 -7.18 -9.95
N GLU A 152 27.82 -7.44 -10.28
CA GLU A 152 28.79 -6.48 -10.81
C GLU A 152 28.39 -5.80 -12.13
N PRO A 153 28.88 -4.57 -12.40
CA PRO A 153 28.48 -3.77 -13.53
C PRO A 153 29.26 -4.13 -14.81
N HIS A 154 28.56 -4.61 -15.83
CA HIS A 154 29.03 -4.60 -17.21
C HIS A 154 28.51 -3.35 -17.94
N PRO A 155 29.36 -2.53 -18.61
CA PRO A 155 28.90 -1.32 -19.26
C PRO A 155 28.26 -1.61 -20.64
N PRO A 156 27.31 -0.76 -21.11
CA PRO A 156 26.63 -0.97 -22.37
C PRO A 156 27.49 -0.55 -23.57
N ARG A 157 27.57 -1.43 -24.57
CA ARG A 157 28.23 -1.21 -25.86
C ARG A 157 27.32 -0.39 -26.78
N TRP A 158 27.60 0.90 -26.92
CA TRP A 158 26.99 1.76 -27.93
C TRP A 158 27.57 1.44 -29.30
N SER A 159 26.74 1.07 -30.27
CA SER A 159 27.11 1.14 -31.69
C SER A 159 26.17 2.12 -32.39
N GLY A 160 26.65 3.35 -32.56
CA GLY A 160 26.12 4.28 -33.56
C GLY A 160 26.82 4.03 -34.89
N GLN A 161 26.07 3.96 -35.98
CA GLN A 161 26.60 4.18 -37.32
C GLN A 161 25.51 4.82 -38.17
N GLY A 162 25.69 6.12 -38.45
CA GLY A 162 24.86 6.85 -39.38
C GLY A 162 25.45 6.92 -40.80
N ARG A 163 24.60 7.43 -41.70
CA ARG A 163 24.89 8.29 -42.86
C ARG A 163 25.08 7.62 -44.26
N THR A 164 23.97 7.61 -44.99
CA THR A 164 23.74 8.02 -46.41
C THR A 164 24.93 8.15 -47.38
N ARG A 165 24.77 7.59 -48.60
CA ARG A 165 25.12 8.26 -49.89
C ARG A 165 24.23 7.78 -51.06
N HIS A 166 23.63 8.75 -51.76
CA HIS A 166 23.21 8.65 -53.15
C HIS A 166 24.44 8.76 -54.08
N HIS A 167 24.51 7.95 -55.15
CA HIS A 167 25.05 8.34 -56.46
C HIS A 167 24.66 7.29 -57.51
N GLY A 168 24.20 7.75 -58.68
CA GLY A 168 23.77 6.93 -59.81
C GLY A 168 24.84 6.76 -60.89
N ALA A 169 24.62 5.74 -61.72
CA ALA A 169 25.05 5.53 -63.10
C ALA A 169 24.26 4.27 -63.55
N GLY A 170 23.43 4.24 -64.59
CA GLY A 170 23.64 4.74 -65.94
C GLY A 170 23.81 3.51 -66.83
N ASP A 171 22.70 2.93 -67.33
CA ASP A 171 22.76 2.02 -68.48
C ASP A 171 21.51 2.13 -69.37
N ARG A 172 21.74 1.95 -70.67
CA ARG A 172 20.98 2.47 -71.83
C ARG A 172 19.74 1.64 -72.24
N PRO A 173 18.92 2.15 -73.20
CA PRO A 173 17.55 1.70 -73.41
C PRO A 173 17.42 0.60 -74.48
N HIS A 174 16.32 -0.17 -74.39
CA HIS A 174 15.85 -1.02 -75.49
C HIS A 174 14.34 -0.79 -75.70
N LEU A 175 14.00 -0.32 -76.91
CA LEU A 175 12.63 -0.28 -77.46
C LEU A 175 12.07 -1.71 -77.58
N PRO A 176 10.74 -1.83 -77.65
CA PRO A 176 10.20 -2.31 -78.92
C PRO A 176 9.01 -1.50 -79.44
N ASP A 177 9.02 -1.31 -80.76
CA ASP A 177 7.86 -1.07 -81.61
C ASP A 177 6.86 -2.25 -81.51
N ASP A 178 5.56 -1.98 -81.51
CA ASP A 178 4.70 -2.12 -82.71
C ASP A 178 3.20 -2.19 -82.34
N ARG A 179 2.41 -1.45 -83.14
CA ARG A 179 0.94 -1.38 -83.31
C ARG A 179 0.10 -0.49 -82.40
#